data_AF-A0A522C4L3-F1
#
_entry.id   AF-A0A522C4L3-F1
#
_cell.length_a   1.000
_cell.length_b   1.000
_cell.length_c   1.000
_cell.angle_alpha   90.00
_cell.angle_beta   90.00
_cell.angle_gamma   90.00
#
_symmetry.space_group_name_H-M   'P 1'
#
loop_
_entity.id
_entity.type
_entity.pdbx_description
1 polymer ?
#
loop_
_entity_poly.entity_id
_entity_poly.type
_entity_poly.pdbx_seq_one_letter_code
_entity_poly.pdbx_strand_id
1 'polypeptide(L)'
;MSLFDDEPPRATRSGADWENHRKHRSPQSGPPEDEVGVLALSSFLLARTPEVVVAVRGITAYSDGLHLSTVVLFADEQKSEDIAYSMNDFSRSPGRFRFGMVFSDGRAATSGTRDAPVVQGGEPGLVLLSSTTAGLTWSGEYWLNPLPPDGPLIIGCRWPDRGIPETLVEIDPSPLLAAAATSGPVWGTPTGTPRP
;
A
#
# COMPACT_ATOMS: atom_id res chain seq x y z
N MET A 1 35.87 -1.90 10.17
CA MET A 1 35.48 -2.35 8.82
C MET A 1 34.37 -1.44 8.36
N SER A 2 34.56 -0.70 7.26
CA SER A 2 33.49 0.04 6.61
C SER A 2 32.68 -0.93 5.74
N LEU A 3 31.36 -0.76 5.68
CA LEU A 3 30.49 -1.55 4.81
C LEU A 3 30.69 -1.21 3.32
N PHE A 4 31.25 -0.03 3.04
CA PHE A 4 31.44 0.49 1.69
C PHE A 4 32.85 1.08 1.52
N ASP A 5 33.33 1.06 0.27
CA ASP A 5 34.58 1.70 -0.14
C ASP A 5 34.46 3.24 -0.16
N ASP A 6 35.58 3.94 0.02
CA ASP A 6 35.64 5.40 -0.05
C ASP A 6 35.49 5.91 -1.50
N GLU A 7 34.46 6.73 -1.75
CA GLU A 7 34.20 7.37 -3.04
C GLU A 7 34.73 8.82 -3.05
N PRO A 8 35.30 9.33 -4.17
CA PRO A 8 35.76 10.72 -4.25
C PRO A 8 34.62 11.73 -4.05
N PRO A 9 34.95 12.93 -3.52
CA PRO A 9 33.94 13.94 -3.18
C PRO A 9 33.20 14.42 -4.43
N ARG A 10 31.86 14.27 -4.42
CA ARG A 10 30.96 14.80 -5.45
C ARG A 10 30.59 16.25 -5.15
N ALA A 11 30.28 17.01 -6.21
CA ALA A 11 29.80 18.39 -6.09
C ALA A 11 28.51 18.47 -5.25
N THR A 12 28.39 19.54 -4.47
CA THR A 12 27.23 19.81 -3.62
C THR A 12 25.99 20.02 -4.50
N ARG A 13 24.97 19.17 -4.31
CA ARG A 13 23.66 19.34 -4.96
C ARG A 13 22.88 20.42 -4.20
N SER A 14 22.14 21.27 -4.92
CA SER A 14 21.22 22.23 -4.32
C SER A 14 20.20 21.53 -3.41
N GLY A 15 19.77 22.22 -2.35
CA GLY A 15 18.74 21.73 -1.43
C GLY A 15 17.41 21.46 -2.14
N ALA A 16 16.68 20.45 -1.66
CA ALA A 16 15.40 20.01 -2.22
C ALA A 16 14.23 20.88 -1.74
N ASP A 17 13.26 21.15 -2.62
CA ASP A 17 12.04 21.93 -2.36
C ASP A 17 10.87 21.03 -1.88
N TRP A 18 11.14 20.25 -0.84
CA TRP A 18 10.21 19.23 -0.33
C TRP A 18 8.89 19.82 0.22
N GLU A 19 8.94 21.04 0.78
CA GLU A 19 7.75 21.72 1.30
C GLU A 19 6.72 22.03 0.21
N ASN A 20 7.18 22.45 -0.97
CA ASN A 20 6.29 22.72 -2.10
C ASN A 20 5.69 21.43 -2.66
N HIS A 21 6.46 20.33 -2.71
CA HIS A 21 5.90 19.02 -3.08
C HIS A 21 4.82 18.56 -2.09
N ARG A 22 5.04 18.72 -0.77
CA ARG A 22 4.04 18.38 0.26
C ARG A 22 2.73 19.16 0.07
N LYS A 23 2.81 20.46 -0.22
CA LYS A 23 1.63 21.34 -0.38
C LYS A 23 0.75 20.99 -1.60
N HIS A 24 1.35 20.46 -2.66
CA HIS A 24 0.63 20.17 -3.91
C HIS A 24 0.26 18.69 -4.07
N ARG A 25 0.62 17.84 -3.10
CA ARG A 25 0.25 16.42 -3.12
C ARG A 25 -1.26 16.23 -2.92
N SER A 26 -1.84 15.30 -3.68
CA SER A 26 -3.16 14.74 -3.41
C SER A 26 -3.04 13.51 -2.48
N PRO A 27 -3.64 13.51 -1.28
CA PRO A 27 -3.56 12.38 -0.34
C PRO A 27 -4.07 11.05 -0.88
N GLN A 28 -4.94 11.07 -1.87
CA GLN A 28 -5.52 9.87 -2.49
C GLN A 28 -4.56 9.19 -3.50
N SER A 29 -3.48 9.87 -3.90
CA SER A 29 -2.62 9.42 -5.01
C SER A 29 -1.43 8.56 -4.60
N GLY A 30 -1.14 8.42 -3.32
CA GLY A 30 0.01 7.66 -2.79
C GLY A 30 0.52 8.26 -1.49
N PRO A 31 1.51 7.66 -0.79
CA PRO A 31 2.01 8.14 0.50
C PRO A 31 2.66 9.54 0.44
N PRO A 32 2.81 10.25 1.57
CA PRO A 32 3.63 11.46 1.65
C PRO A 32 5.10 11.17 1.27
N GLU A 33 5.68 11.99 0.39
CA GLU A 33 7.05 11.83 -0.11
C GLU A 33 8.13 12.29 0.89
N ASP A 34 7.72 12.99 1.94
CA ASP A 34 8.56 13.51 3.00
C ASP A 34 8.45 12.70 4.31
N GLU A 35 7.80 11.55 4.27
CA GLU A 35 7.67 10.62 5.39
C GLU A 35 8.26 9.26 5.00
N VAL A 36 8.88 8.56 5.95
CA VAL A 36 9.37 7.18 5.73
C VAL A 36 8.25 6.15 5.94
N GLY A 37 7.23 6.50 6.72
CA GLY A 37 6.21 5.57 7.20
C GLY A 37 6.74 4.64 8.29
N VAL A 38 5.83 4.06 9.08
CA VAL A 38 6.14 3.19 10.21
C VAL A 38 5.48 1.83 9.99
N LEU A 39 6.27 0.76 9.93
CA LEU A 39 5.74 -0.60 9.80
C LEU A 39 4.94 -0.96 11.05
N ALA A 40 3.66 -1.22 10.88
CA ALA A 40 2.73 -1.47 11.97
C ALA A 40 2.27 -2.93 12.05
N LEU A 41 2.30 -3.66 10.92
CA LEU A 41 1.87 -5.05 10.85
C LEU A 41 2.74 -5.84 9.87
N SER A 42 3.19 -7.04 10.26
CA SER A 42 4.29 -7.77 9.61
C SER A 42 3.95 -8.93 8.69
N SER A 43 2.74 -9.53 8.75
CA SER A 43 2.12 -10.35 7.68
C SER A 43 0.95 -11.21 8.17
N PHE A 44 0.01 -11.53 7.28
CA PHE A 44 -1.03 -12.54 7.50
C PHE A 44 -1.58 -13.09 6.17
N LEU A 45 -2.10 -14.32 6.21
CA LEU A 45 -2.76 -14.95 5.07
C LEU A 45 -4.20 -14.45 4.93
N LEU A 46 -4.61 -14.16 3.69
CA LEU A 46 -6.00 -13.87 3.34
C LEU A 46 -6.70 -15.12 2.79
N ALA A 47 -6.03 -15.84 1.89
CA ALA A 47 -6.58 -17.01 1.24
C ALA A 47 -5.51 -18.03 0.88
N ARG A 48 -5.90 -19.30 0.85
CA ARG A 48 -5.05 -20.41 0.42
C ARG A 48 -5.89 -21.47 -0.30
N THR A 49 -5.40 -21.89 -1.45
CA THR A 49 -5.84 -23.09 -2.17
C THR A 49 -4.62 -23.97 -2.46
N PRO A 50 -4.78 -25.15 -3.08
CA PRO A 50 -3.64 -25.94 -3.55
C PRO A 50 -2.79 -25.24 -4.63
N GLU A 51 -3.32 -24.20 -5.28
CA GLU A 51 -2.70 -23.57 -6.45
C GLU A 51 -2.23 -22.14 -6.22
N VAL A 52 -2.84 -21.45 -5.25
CA VAL A 52 -2.58 -20.03 -5.00
C VAL A 52 -2.67 -19.69 -3.51
N VAL A 53 -1.79 -18.81 -3.06
CA VAL A 53 -1.81 -18.19 -1.74
C VAL A 53 -1.88 -16.68 -1.90
N VAL A 54 -2.74 -16.03 -1.14
CA VAL A 54 -2.84 -14.56 -1.06
C VAL A 54 -2.55 -14.13 0.36
N ALA A 55 -1.66 -13.16 0.52
CA ALA A 55 -1.27 -12.65 1.83
C ALA A 55 -0.98 -11.15 1.79
N VAL A 56 -1.18 -10.49 2.93
CA VAL A 56 -0.59 -9.17 3.18
C VAL A 56 0.77 -9.42 3.81
N ARG A 57 1.84 -8.93 3.18
CA ARG A 57 3.22 -9.00 3.69
C ARG A 57 3.50 -7.95 4.74
N GLY A 58 2.78 -6.83 4.70
CA GLY A 58 2.87 -5.84 5.76
C GLY A 58 2.02 -4.62 5.49
N ILE A 59 1.81 -3.85 6.55
CA ILE A 59 1.12 -2.56 6.50
C ILE A 59 2.03 -1.51 7.12
N THR A 60 2.41 -0.52 6.31
CA THR A 60 3.19 0.65 6.73
C THR A 60 2.23 1.82 6.88
N ALA A 61 2.20 2.42 8.07
CA ALA A 61 1.35 3.55 8.37
C ALA A 61 2.07 4.88 8.12
N TYR A 62 1.37 5.80 7.49
CA TYR A 62 1.78 7.19 7.27
C TYR A 62 0.78 8.11 7.98
N SER A 63 1.11 9.40 8.09
CA SER A 63 0.27 10.35 8.82
C SER A 63 -1.16 10.48 8.28
N ASP A 64 -1.37 10.21 6.98
CA ASP A 64 -2.68 10.36 6.32
C ASP A 64 -3.21 9.09 5.63
N GLY A 65 -2.54 7.95 5.75
CA GLY A 65 -2.98 6.73 5.09
C GLY A 65 -2.13 5.51 5.40
N LEU A 66 -2.50 4.38 4.78
CA LEU A 66 -1.83 3.10 4.95
C LEU A 66 -1.29 2.60 3.61
N HIS A 67 -0.06 2.11 3.63
CA HIS A 67 0.54 1.39 2.52
C HIS A 67 0.50 -0.11 2.82
N LEU A 68 -0.13 -0.90 1.95
CA LEU A 68 -0.24 -2.35 2.08
C LEU A 68 0.60 -3.03 1.01
N SER A 69 1.53 -3.89 1.43
CA SER A 69 2.25 -4.78 0.52
C SER A 69 1.54 -6.13 0.47
N THR A 70 1.00 -6.48 -0.69
CA THR A 70 0.26 -7.72 -0.92
C THR A 70 1.09 -8.66 -1.80
N VAL A 71 1.01 -9.95 -1.51
CA VAL A 71 1.64 -11.00 -2.32
C VAL A 71 0.64 -12.05 -2.73
N VAL A 72 0.79 -12.51 -3.96
CA VAL A 72 0.19 -13.75 -4.45
C VAL A 72 1.31 -14.71 -4.82
N LEU A 73 1.25 -15.93 -4.28
CA LEU A 73 2.16 -17.02 -4.63
C LEU A 73 1.41 -18.07 -5.43
N PHE A 74 1.99 -18.52 -6.54
CA PHE A 74 1.49 -19.60 -7.37
C PHE A 74 2.25 -20.89 -7.11
N ALA A 75 1.55 -22.02 -7.22
CA ALA A 75 2.19 -23.33 -7.21
C ALA A 75 2.86 -23.69 -8.55
N ASP A 76 2.48 -23.01 -9.65
CA ASP A 76 2.91 -23.32 -11.03
C ASP A 76 3.01 -22.03 -11.87
N GLU A 77 4.01 -21.96 -12.75
CA GLU A 77 4.41 -20.78 -13.54
C GLU A 77 3.46 -20.49 -14.69
N GLN A 78 2.86 -21.53 -15.30
CA GLN A 78 1.85 -21.32 -16.34
C GLN A 78 0.60 -20.60 -15.81
N LYS A 79 0.40 -20.61 -14.48
CA LYS A 79 -0.72 -19.93 -13.79
C LYS A 79 -0.38 -18.50 -13.36
N SER A 80 0.88 -18.07 -13.44
CA SER A 80 1.29 -16.70 -13.10
C SER A 80 1.10 -15.73 -14.27
N GLU A 81 1.22 -16.15 -15.53
CA GLU A 81 1.03 -15.26 -16.70
C GLU A 81 -0.40 -14.67 -16.78
N ASP A 82 -1.41 -15.44 -16.37
CA ASP A 82 -2.81 -15.01 -16.26
C ASP A 82 -3.03 -13.86 -15.24
N ILE A 83 -2.16 -13.72 -14.22
CA ILE A 83 -2.37 -12.71 -13.16
C ILE A 83 -2.05 -11.30 -13.67
N ALA A 84 -1.02 -11.15 -14.51
CA ALA A 84 -0.67 -9.85 -15.06
C ALA A 84 -1.83 -9.30 -15.93
N TYR A 85 -2.56 -10.20 -16.60
CA TYR A 85 -3.80 -9.87 -17.31
C TYR A 85 -4.97 -9.62 -16.35
N SER A 86 -5.21 -10.50 -15.37
CA SER A 86 -6.30 -10.35 -14.39
C SER A 86 -6.16 -9.14 -13.46
N MET A 87 -4.95 -8.64 -13.22
CA MET A 87 -4.68 -7.53 -12.30
C MET A 87 -4.56 -6.18 -13.02
N ASN A 88 -4.19 -6.16 -14.32
CA ASN A 88 -4.17 -4.95 -15.14
C ASN A 88 -5.53 -4.64 -15.80
N ASP A 89 -6.33 -5.68 -16.14
CA ASP A 89 -7.66 -5.51 -16.75
C ASP A 89 -8.79 -5.74 -15.74
N PHE A 90 -9.40 -4.62 -15.33
CA PHE A 90 -10.76 -4.48 -14.83
C PHE A 90 -11.26 -5.57 -13.83
N SER A 91 -11.12 -5.26 -12.54
CA SER A 91 -11.63 -6.03 -11.38
C SER A 91 -13.15 -6.36 -11.40
N ARG A 92 -13.92 -5.79 -12.32
CA ARG A 92 -15.37 -5.99 -12.41
C ARG A 92 -15.77 -7.25 -13.17
N SER A 93 -14.90 -7.82 -13.99
CA SER A 93 -15.19 -9.09 -14.67
C SER A 93 -15.48 -10.18 -13.62
N PRO A 94 -16.62 -10.92 -13.75
CA PRO A 94 -16.90 -12.04 -12.87
C PRO A 94 -15.72 -12.99 -12.84
N GLY A 95 -15.35 -13.47 -11.65
CA GLY A 95 -14.26 -14.43 -11.51
C GLY A 95 -12.88 -13.84 -11.21
N ARG A 96 -12.64 -12.55 -11.43
CA ARG A 96 -11.33 -11.90 -11.23
C ARG A 96 -10.98 -11.64 -9.75
N PHE A 97 -9.68 -11.45 -9.51
CA PHE A 97 -9.17 -11.07 -8.18
C PHE A 97 -9.72 -9.72 -7.73
N ARG A 98 -10.16 -9.65 -6.48
CA ARG A 98 -10.54 -8.41 -5.79
C ARG A 98 -9.89 -8.40 -4.43
N PHE A 99 -9.42 -7.22 -4.04
CA PHE A 99 -8.88 -6.92 -2.73
C PHE A 99 -9.58 -5.68 -2.18
N GLY A 100 -9.87 -5.67 -0.89
CA GLY A 100 -10.59 -4.56 -0.29
C GLY A 100 -10.63 -4.62 1.22
N MET A 101 -11.18 -3.55 1.79
CA MET A 101 -11.22 -3.31 3.21
C MET A 101 -12.57 -2.70 3.59
N VAL A 102 -13.06 -3.03 4.79
CA VAL A 102 -14.28 -2.46 5.38
C VAL A 102 -13.93 -1.89 6.75
N PHE A 103 -14.32 -0.65 6.98
CA PHE A 103 -14.07 0.10 8.20
C PHE A 103 -15.18 -0.15 9.22
N SER A 104 -14.91 0.11 10.50
CA SER A 104 -15.89 -0.03 11.59
C SER A 104 -17.13 0.87 11.43
N ASP A 105 -16.99 1.97 10.70
CA ASP A 105 -18.08 2.90 10.36
C ASP A 105 -18.90 2.47 9.12
N GLY A 106 -18.59 1.32 8.53
CA GLY A 106 -19.28 0.76 7.37
C GLY A 106 -18.79 1.27 6.02
N ARG A 107 -17.86 2.23 5.96
CA ARG A 107 -17.21 2.61 4.70
C ARG A 107 -16.31 1.49 4.19
N ALA A 108 -16.15 1.40 2.88
CA ALA A 108 -15.37 0.33 2.25
C ALA A 108 -14.50 0.85 1.12
N ALA A 109 -13.30 0.29 0.99
CA ALA A 109 -12.36 0.60 -0.07
C ALA A 109 -12.01 -0.68 -0.83
N THR A 110 -12.17 -0.69 -2.15
CA THR A 110 -11.88 -1.87 -2.99
C THR A 110 -10.97 -1.51 -4.14
N SER A 111 -9.98 -2.35 -4.40
CA SER A 111 -9.08 -2.20 -5.54
C SER A 111 -9.80 -2.41 -6.87
N GLY A 112 -9.45 -1.63 -7.90
CA GLY A 112 -9.77 -1.96 -9.31
C GLY A 112 -10.84 -1.09 -9.96
N THR A 113 -10.81 0.20 -9.68
CA THR A 113 -11.78 1.19 -10.16
C THR A 113 -11.20 2.13 -11.21
N ARG A 114 -10.74 1.59 -12.35
CA ARG A 114 -10.28 2.46 -13.46
C ARG A 114 -11.39 3.42 -13.96
N ASP A 115 -12.65 3.05 -13.74
CA ASP A 115 -13.85 3.85 -14.05
C ASP A 115 -14.68 4.23 -12.81
N ALA A 116 -14.16 4.14 -11.57
CA ALA A 116 -14.93 4.78 -10.48
C ALA A 116 -14.85 6.29 -10.68
N PRO A 117 -15.95 7.01 -10.37
CA PRO A 117 -15.85 8.45 -10.21
C PRO A 117 -14.66 8.76 -9.27
N VAL A 118 -13.95 9.84 -9.57
CA VAL A 118 -12.93 10.43 -8.69
C VAL A 118 -13.42 10.27 -7.26
N VAL A 119 -12.63 9.60 -6.42
CA VAL A 119 -12.96 9.40 -5.01
C VAL A 119 -13.25 10.79 -4.45
N GLN A 120 -14.53 11.09 -4.19
CA GLN A 120 -14.89 12.39 -3.66
C GLN A 120 -14.21 12.54 -2.30
N GLY A 121 -13.71 13.74 -1.99
CA GLY A 121 -12.97 13.98 -0.76
C GLY A 121 -13.76 13.46 0.45
N GLY A 122 -13.16 12.55 1.22
CA GLY A 122 -13.76 11.94 2.42
C GLY A 122 -14.13 10.46 2.29
N GLU A 123 -14.33 9.93 1.08
CA GLU A 123 -14.54 8.49 0.88
C GLU A 123 -13.21 7.72 0.84
N PRO A 124 -13.15 6.49 1.38
CA PRO A 124 -11.92 5.73 1.37
C PRO A 124 -11.62 5.13 -0.01
N GLY A 125 -10.46 5.49 -0.54
CA GLY A 125 -9.90 4.96 -1.77
C GLY A 125 -8.79 3.95 -1.50
N LEU A 126 -8.78 2.86 -2.26
CA LEU A 126 -7.70 1.87 -2.27
C LEU A 126 -7.12 1.77 -3.69
N VAL A 127 -5.96 2.39 -3.89
CA VAL A 127 -5.31 2.48 -5.21
C VAL A 127 -4.11 1.55 -5.30
N LEU A 128 -3.93 0.89 -6.44
CA LEU A 128 -2.71 0.12 -6.73
C LEU A 128 -1.64 1.08 -7.24
N LEU A 129 -0.56 1.28 -6.48
CA LEU A 129 0.56 2.16 -6.83
C LEU A 129 1.51 1.50 -7.82
N SER A 130 1.86 0.26 -7.54
CA SER A 130 2.73 -0.53 -8.40
C SER A 130 2.44 -2.02 -8.23
N SER A 131 2.81 -2.80 -9.23
CA SER A 131 2.84 -4.25 -9.10
C SER A 131 3.98 -4.82 -9.94
N THR A 132 4.44 -5.99 -9.54
CA THR A 132 5.48 -6.73 -10.25
C THR A 132 5.20 -8.22 -10.20
N THR A 133 5.58 -8.93 -11.26
CA THR A 133 5.52 -10.39 -11.33
C THR A 133 6.92 -10.91 -11.56
N ALA A 134 7.37 -11.82 -10.70
CA ALA A 134 8.65 -12.50 -10.82
C ALA A 134 8.45 -14.00 -10.55
N GLY A 135 8.55 -14.81 -11.61
CA GLY A 135 8.30 -16.25 -11.57
C GLY A 135 6.93 -16.58 -10.97
N LEU A 136 6.93 -17.30 -9.84
CA LEU A 136 5.73 -17.73 -9.11
C LEU A 136 5.15 -16.68 -8.15
N THR A 137 5.68 -15.46 -8.15
CA THR A 137 5.29 -14.41 -7.19
C THR A 137 4.77 -13.19 -7.91
N TRP A 138 3.55 -12.76 -7.57
CA TRP A 138 3.05 -11.42 -7.85
C TRP A 138 3.09 -10.59 -6.57
N SER A 139 3.56 -9.36 -6.65
CA SER A 139 3.54 -8.40 -5.55
C SER A 139 2.81 -7.14 -5.98
N GLY A 140 1.95 -6.61 -5.12
CA GLY A 140 1.20 -5.38 -5.36
C GLY A 140 1.27 -4.46 -4.16
N GLU A 141 1.54 -3.19 -4.44
CA GLU A 141 1.68 -2.13 -3.44
C GLU A 141 0.45 -1.24 -3.51
N TYR A 142 -0.36 -1.26 -2.46
CA TYR A 142 -1.62 -0.53 -2.38
C TYR A 142 -1.53 0.64 -1.42
N TRP A 143 -2.22 1.72 -1.75
CA TRP A 143 -2.38 2.88 -0.88
C TRP A 143 -3.84 3.07 -0.51
N LEU A 144 -4.09 3.13 0.80
CA LEU A 144 -5.38 3.42 1.40
C LEU A 144 -5.38 4.85 1.95
N ASN A 145 -6.35 5.65 1.55
CA ASN A 145 -6.61 6.97 2.14
C ASN A 145 -8.12 7.22 2.21
N PRO A 146 -8.65 7.75 3.33
CA PRO A 146 -7.96 8.13 4.56
C PRO A 146 -7.66 6.93 5.47
N LEU A 147 -7.04 7.21 6.62
CA LEU A 147 -6.90 6.23 7.71
C LEU A 147 -8.28 5.69 8.14
N PRO A 148 -8.37 4.41 8.53
CA PRO A 148 -9.59 3.86 9.12
C PRO A 148 -9.90 4.54 10.46
N PRO A 149 -11.18 4.65 10.85
CA PRO A 149 -11.54 5.04 12.22
C PRO A 149 -11.10 3.98 13.25
N ASP A 150 -11.15 4.34 14.53
CA ASP A 150 -11.02 3.38 15.62
C ASP A 150 -12.09 2.26 15.49
N GLY A 151 -11.70 1.04 15.82
CA GLY A 151 -12.56 -0.15 15.77
C GLY A 151 -12.17 -1.14 14.66
N PRO A 152 -12.81 -2.31 14.61
CA PRO A 152 -12.35 -3.41 13.75
C PRO A 152 -12.19 -3.02 12.28
N LEU A 153 -11.08 -3.43 11.69
CA LEU A 153 -10.78 -3.27 10.27
C LEU A 153 -10.84 -4.65 9.61
N ILE A 154 -11.74 -4.82 8.64
CA ILE A 154 -11.88 -6.07 7.89
C ILE A 154 -11.09 -5.93 6.59
N ILE A 155 -10.21 -6.88 6.32
CA ILE A 155 -9.42 -6.96 5.09
C ILE A 155 -9.82 -8.24 4.36
N GLY A 156 -10.11 -8.15 3.08
CA GLY A 156 -10.63 -9.28 2.33
C GLY A 156 -10.11 -9.40 0.92
N CYS A 157 -10.18 -10.63 0.40
CA CYS A 157 -10.01 -10.88 -1.01
C CYS A 157 -10.99 -11.94 -1.53
N ARG A 158 -11.17 -11.96 -2.85
CA ARG A 158 -11.87 -13.04 -3.55
C ARG A 158 -11.23 -13.27 -4.91
N TRP A 159 -11.21 -14.52 -5.35
CA TRP A 159 -10.75 -14.89 -6.69
C TRP A 159 -11.45 -16.16 -7.17
N PRO A 160 -12.71 -16.06 -7.65
CA PRO A 160 -13.46 -17.25 -8.02
C PRO A 160 -12.82 -18.08 -9.14
N ASP A 161 -12.15 -17.45 -10.11
CA ASP A 161 -11.43 -18.17 -11.19
C ASP A 161 -10.30 -19.08 -10.66
N ARG A 162 -9.82 -18.83 -9.43
CA ARG A 162 -8.79 -19.63 -8.75
C ARG A 162 -9.32 -20.35 -7.52
N GLY A 163 -10.65 -20.48 -7.41
CA GLY A 163 -11.30 -21.21 -6.32
C GLY A 163 -11.22 -20.51 -4.95
N ILE A 164 -10.89 -19.22 -4.91
CA ILE A 164 -10.90 -18.44 -3.67
C ILE A 164 -12.28 -17.77 -3.54
N PRO A 165 -13.16 -18.23 -2.62
CA PRO A 165 -14.39 -17.50 -2.30
C PRO A 165 -14.07 -16.17 -1.62
N GLU A 166 -15.09 -15.43 -1.19
CA GLU A 166 -14.85 -14.28 -0.32
C GLU A 166 -14.21 -14.72 0.99
N THR A 167 -13.05 -14.14 1.27
CA THR A 167 -12.25 -14.37 2.47
C THR A 167 -12.10 -13.04 3.19
N LEU A 168 -12.30 -13.05 4.50
CA LEU A 168 -12.27 -11.86 5.36
C LEU A 168 -11.41 -12.15 6.58
N VAL A 169 -10.55 -11.20 6.92
CA VAL A 169 -9.72 -11.20 8.12
C VAL A 169 -10.00 -9.90 8.86
N GLU A 170 -10.42 -10.01 10.11
CA GLU A 170 -10.58 -8.88 11.00
C GLU A 170 -9.28 -8.61 11.74
N ILE A 171 -8.85 -7.35 11.78
CA ILE A 171 -7.68 -6.90 12.55
C ILE A 171 -8.05 -5.70 13.43
N ASP A 172 -7.34 -5.58 14.55
CA ASP A 172 -7.35 -4.37 15.38
C ASP A 172 -6.47 -3.30 14.71
N PRO A 173 -7.00 -2.12 14.33
CA PRO A 173 -6.20 -1.08 13.70
C PRO A 173 -5.39 -0.25 14.70
N SER A 174 -5.55 -0.46 16.02
CA SER A 174 -4.86 0.36 17.03
C SER A 174 -3.34 0.48 16.80
N PRO A 175 -2.60 -0.59 16.43
CA PRO A 175 -1.18 -0.46 16.08
C PRO A 175 -0.93 0.37 14.81
N LEU A 176 -1.83 0.32 13.83
CA LEU A 176 -1.75 1.09 12.59
C LEU A 176 -1.91 2.59 12.87
N LEU A 177 -2.89 2.94 13.70
CA LEU A 177 -3.19 4.32 14.08
C LEU A 177 -2.10 4.91 14.98
N ALA A 178 -1.58 4.11 15.92
CA ALA A 178 -0.43 4.52 16.72
C ALA A 178 0.81 4.77 15.85
N ALA A 179 1.09 3.90 14.88
CA ALA A 179 2.20 4.07 13.95
C ALA A 179 2.00 5.31 13.05
N ALA A 180 0.80 5.54 12.54
CA ALA A 180 0.44 6.74 11.77
C ALA A 180 0.70 8.03 12.56
N ALA A 181 0.33 8.06 13.84
CA ALA A 181 0.54 9.21 14.73
C ALA A 181 2.02 9.52 14.99
N THR A 182 2.92 8.55 14.78
CA THR A 182 4.37 8.72 14.89
C THR A 182 5.05 9.03 13.55
N SER A 183 4.35 8.86 12.43
CA SER A 183 4.86 9.24 11.11
C SER A 183 4.77 10.75 10.92
N GLY A 184 5.85 11.35 10.45
CA GLY A 184 5.93 12.78 10.22
C GLY A 184 7.09 13.16 9.31
N PRO A 185 7.12 14.43 8.86
CA PRO A 185 8.14 14.90 7.93
C PRO A 185 9.55 14.65 8.47
N VAL A 186 10.37 13.96 7.69
CA VAL A 186 11.76 13.62 8.06
C VAL A 186 12.74 14.75 7.74
N TRP A 187 12.33 15.66 6.86
CA TRP A 187 13.08 16.85 6.53
C TRP A 187 12.75 17.94 7.55
N GLY A 188 13.71 18.29 8.42
CA GLY A 188 13.56 19.42 9.33
C GLY A 188 13.61 20.76 8.57
N THR A 189 13.11 21.84 9.20
CA THR A 189 13.44 23.20 8.77
C THR A 189 14.97 23.34 8.79
N PRO A 190 15.62 23.91 7.76
CA PRO A 190 17.06 24.12 7.81
C PRO A 190 17.39 24.88 9.09
N THR A 191 18.15 24.27 10.00
CA THR A 191 18.69 25.00 11.15
C THR A 191 19.51 26.13 10.57
N GLY A 192 18.97 27.35 10.64
CA GLY A 192 19.57 28.53 10.04
C GLY A 192 21.02 28.63 10.49
N THR A 193 21.94 28.65 9.53
CA THR A 193 23.33 28.98 9.78
C THR A 193 23.37 30.33 10.49
N PRO A 194 24.04 30.49 11.64
CA PRO A 194 24.24 31.81 12.22
C PRO A 194 25.01 32.64 11.19
N ARG A 195 24.43 33.76 10.75
CA ARG A 195 25.14 34.71 9.89
C ARG A 195 26.22 35.40 10.75
N PRO A 196 27.48 35.51 10.26
CA PRO A 196 28.55 36.21 10.97
C PRO A 196 28.25 37.69 11.17
#